data_AF-A0A076H400-F1
#
_entry.id   AF-A0A076H400-F1
#
_cell.length_a   1.000
_cell.length_b   1.000
_cell.length_c   1.000
_cell.angle_alpha   90.00
_cell.angle_beta   90.00
_cell.angle_gamma   90.00
#
_symmetry.space_group_name_H-M   'P 1'
#
loop_
_entity.id
_entity.type
_entity.pdbx_description
1 polymer ?
#
loop_
_entity_poly.entity_id
_entity_poly.type
_entity_poly.pdbx_seq_one_letter_code
_entity_poly.pdbx_strand_id
1 'polypeptide(L)'
;MTSYTRSSRANPCPICGRTRDGDCRILDSGLVFCHSERNGVIPGKQHPKKDFVYCGKSDEAQGFGIWKPLHLCTEPLKTRREPKTQFFQYRLWDGSPLKVSRKRTDYPDKPKWVGWEKRLNGTKEIEIAPYRWHKAMAEVVSVGVLVVLRGELKADLLAGRGIPAISVLAVGDRLVTELRKLIADGHTVALAPDCDLADLDHWYRDLTGAIPQLQTLQCPDKKMDWRSPPADGAVALRTGSPARAPAMTRSWQPSLHCDGSRQLKSPPPR
;
A
#
# COMPACT_ATOMS: atom_id res chain seq x y z
N MET A 1 19.10 -21.32 12.91
CA MET A 1 19.19 -20.15 13.81
C MET A 1 19.99 -19.09 13.11
N THR A 2 19.44 -17.90 12.90
CA THR A 2 20.22 -16.76 12.38
C THR A 2 21.14 -16.29 13.50
N SER A 3 22.45 -16.43 13.29
CA SER A 3 23.46 -15.89 14.20
C SER A 3 23.42 -14.36 14.17
N TYR A 4 23.65 -13.75 15.32
CA TYR A 4 23.76 -12.30 15.45
C TYR A 4 24.83 -11.95 16.47
N THR A 5 25.50 -10.82 16.24
CA THR A 5 26.43 -10.22 17.20
C THR A 5 25.77 -9.01 17.86
N ARG A 6 25.92 -8.86 19.17
CA ARG A 6 25.44 -7.69 19.90
C ARG A 6 26.39 -6.50 19.75
N SER A 7 25.85 -5.30 19.81
CA SER A 7 26.68 -4.09 19.79
C SER A 7 27.57 -4.01 21.03
N SER A 8 28.87 -3.82 20.88
CA SER A 8 29.83 -3.72 21.98
C SER A 8 30.87 -2.63 21.69
N ARG A 9 31.84 -2.42 22.59
CA ARG A 9 32.97 -1.52 22.33
C ARG A 9 33.80 -1.96 21.11
N ALA A 10 33.96 -3.26 20.91
CA ALA A 10 34.68 -3.82 19.76
C ALA A 10 33.79 -3.91 18.49
N ASN A 11 32.47 -3.84 18.65
CA ASN A 11 31.51 -3.93 17.56
C ASN A 11 30.38 -2.88 17.73
N PRO A 12 30.66 -1.57 17.53
CA PRO A 12 29.65 -0.53 17.70
C PRO A 12 28.45 -0.76 16.76
N CYS A 13 27.24 -0.39 17.20
CA CYS A 13 26.07 -0.44 16.33
C CYS A 13 26.29 0.48 15.10
N PRO A 14 26.17 -0.02 13.86
CA PRO A 14 26.44 0.78 12.66
C PRO A 14 25.38 1.88 12.41
N ILE A 15 24.22 1.78 13.06
CA ILE A 15 23.12 2.75 12.97
C ILE A 15 23.29 3.86 14.01
N CYS A 16 23.25 3.54 15.30
CA CYS A 16 23.27 4.55 16.38
C CYS A 16 24.64 4.74 17.05
N GLY A 17 25.67 3.98 16.67
CA GLY A 17 27.02 4.07 17.24
C GLY A 17 27.14 3.58 18.69
N ARG A 18 26.07 3.08 19.31
CA ARG A 18 26.07 2.63 20.71
C ARG A 18 27.00 1.42 20.90
N THR A 19 27.76 1.42 22.00
CA THR A 19 28.80 0.43 22.33
C THR A 19 28.64 -0.24 23.71
N ARG A 20 27.83 0.33 24.60
CA ARG A 20 27.90 0.00 26.05
C ARG A 20 27.01 -1.17 26.49
N ASP A 21 25.78 -1.24 25.98
CA ASP A 21 24.74 -2.06 26.63
C ASP A 21 24.34 -3.32 25.85
N GLY A 22 24.89 -3.56 24.65
CA GLY A 22 24.56 -4.79 23.90
C GLY A 22 23.15 -4.83 23.29
N ASP A 23 22.38 -3.74 23.38
CA ASP A 23 20.97 -3.76 22.97
C ASP A 23 20.77 -4.00 21.48
N CYS A 24 21.65 -3.47 20.62
CA CYS A 24 21.49 -3.61 19.18
C CYS A 24 22.00 -4.97 18.70
N ARG A 25 21.34 -5.56 17.71
CA ARG A 25 21.72 -6.85 17.12
C ARG A 25 22.12 -6.65 15.68
N ILE A 26 23.25 -7.22 15.28
CA ILE A 26 23.81 -7.16 13.94
C ILE A 26 23.84 -8.60 13.43
N LEU A 27 22.99 -8.93 12.47
CA LEU A 27 22.93 -10.26 11.88
C LEU A 27 24.04 -10.40 10.83
N ASP A 28 24.47 -11.64 10.59
CA ASP A 28 25.50 -11.95 9.58
C ASP A 28 25.08 -11.55 8.16
N SER A 29 23.76 -11.44 7.91
CA SER A 29 23.20 -10.90 6.66
C SER A 29 23.41 -9.39 6.48
N GLY A 30 24.02 -8.71 7.44
CA GLY A 30 24.16 -7.25 7.49
C GLY A 30 22.91 -6.52 7.98
N LEU A 31 21.81 -7.24 8.27
CA LEU A 31 20.59 -6.65 8.85
C LEU A 31 20.85 -6.22 10.30
N VAL A 32 20.40 -5.01 10.65
CA VAL A 32 20.64 -4.42 11.97
C VAL A 32 19.33 -4.13 12.68
N PHE A 33 19.20 -4.66 13.89
CA PHE A 33 18.11 -4.40 14.81
C PHE A 33 18.61 -3.33 15.79
N CYS A 34 18.32 -2.07 15.47
CA CYS A 34 18.75 -0.93 16.25
C CYS A 34 17.74 -0.61 17.36
N HIS A 35 18.21 -0.54 18.60
CA HIS A 35 17.36 -0.23 19.75
C HIS A 35 17.00 1.27 19.84
N SER A 36 17.92 2.15 19.42
CA SER A 36 17.76 3.60 19.55
C SER A 36 16.97 4.21 18.39
N GLU A 37 17.35 3.88 17.16
CA GLU A 37 16.77 4.41 15.93
C GLU A 37 15.61 3.51 15.47
N ARG A 38 14.52 3.50 16.25
CA ARG A 38 13.34 2.65 16.03
C ARG A 38 12.07 3.40 15.65
N ASN A 39 11.95 4.69 15.98
CA ASN A 39 10.71 5.47 15.91
C ASN A 39 10.82 6.64 14.91
N GLY A 40 9.70 7.01 14.28
CA GLY A 40 9.60 8.21 13.44
C GLY A 40 10.19 8.05 12.03
N VAL A 41 10.97 7.01 11.76
CA VAL A 41 11.48 6.75 10.41
C VAL A 41 10.42 6.04 9.56
N ILE A 42 10.29 6.46 8.30
CA ILE A 42 9.35 5.88 7.34
C ILE A 42 10.00 4.64 6.71
N PRO A 43 9.36 3.45 6.70
CA PRO A 43 9.90 2.28 6.02
C PRO A 43 10.20 2.57 4.54
N GLY A 44 11.41 2.24 4.10
CA GLY A 44 11.97 2.55 2.78
C GLY A 44 12.81 3.83 2.74
N LYS A 45 13.01 4.53 3.86
CA LYS A 45 13.84 5.74 3.94
C LYS A 45 15.29 5.38 4.29
N GLN A 46 16.24 5.95 3.54
CA GLN A 46 17.66 5.85 3.84
C GLN A 46 18.03 6.65 5.09
N HIS A 47 18.95 6.13 5.88
CA HIS A 47 19.54 6.80 7.03
C HIS A 47 20.29 8.07 6.57
N PRO A 48 20.15 9.22 7.23
CA PRO A 48 20.68 10.50 6.74
C PRO A 48 22.21 10.57 6.65
N LYS A 49 22.92 9.68 7.34
CA LYS A 49 24.39 9.68 7.45
C LYS A 49 25.04 8.31 7.20
N LYS A 50 24.26 7.29 6.87
CA LYS A 50 24.73 5.89 6.81
C LYS A 50 24.08 5.20 5.62
N ASP A 51 24.76 4.21 5.06
CA ASP A 51 24.27 3.42 3.92
C ASP A 51 23.34 2.30 4.36
N PHE A 52 22.27 2.68 5.04
CA PHE A 52 21.23 1.78 5.53
C PHE A 52 19.85 2.34 5.24
N VAL A 53 18.89 1.44 5.05
CA VAL A 53 17.49 1.76 4.77
C VAL A 53 16.64 1.17 5.89
N TYR A 54 15.74 1.98 6.44
CA TYR A 54 14.83 1.54 7.48
C TYR A 54 13.74 0.64 6.89
N CYS A 55 13.60 -0.58 7.42
CA CYS A 55 12.62 -1.57 6.97
C CYS A 55 11.35 -1.62 7.83
N GLY A 56 11.36 -0.96 8.99
CA GLY A 56 10.23 -0.98 9.92
C GLY A 56 10.67 -1.33 11.34
N LYS A 57 9.71 -1.77 12.16
CA LYS A 57 9.97 -2.22 13.54
C LYS A 57 9.83 -3.73 13.62
N SER A 58 10.62 -4.36 14.49
CA SER A 58 10.37 -5.73 14.92
C SER A 58 9.10 -5.80 15.77
N ASP A 59 8.47 -6.97 15.75
CA ASP A 59 7.34 -7.36 16.60
C ASP A 59 7.74 -7.75 18.03
N GLU A 60 9.05 -7.86 18.31
CA GLU A 60 9.55 -8.10 19.67
C GLU A 60 9.08 -7.03 20.68
N ALA A 61 8.91 -7.41 21.95
CA ALA A 61 8.36 -6.56 23.02
C ALA A 61 9.07 -5.19 23.19
N GLN A 62 10.36 -5.09 22.84
CA GLN A 62 11.12 -3.84 22.90
C GLN A 62 11.08 -3.04 21.58
N GLY A 63 10.57 -3.60 20.49
CA GLY A 63 10.42 -2.96 19.18
C GLY A 63 11.72 -2.37 18.63
N PHE A 64 12.58 -3.19 18.05
CA PHE A 64 13.81 -2.71 17.40
C PHE A 64 13.49 -2.07 16.04
N GLY A 65 14.22 -1.03 15.67
CA GLY A 65 14.23 -0.56 14.29
C GLY A 65 15.03 -1.54 13.43
N ILE A 66 14.43 -2.03 12.35
CA ILE A 66 15.06 -2.94 11.40
C ILE A 66 15.71 -2.09 10.30
N TRP A 67 17.01 -2.26 10.09
CA TRP A 67 17.80 -1.50 9.11
C TRP A 67 18.58 -2.43 8.20
N LYS A 68 18.41 -2.29 6.89
CA LYS A 68 19.06 -3.10 5.86
C LYS A 68 20.14 -2.29 5.15
N PRO A 69 21.34 -2.85 4.88
CA PRO A 69 22.36 -2.16 4.11
C PRO A 69 21.84 -1.74 2.73
N LEU A 70 22.16 -0.53 2.31
CA LEU A 70 21.64 0.07 1.08
C LEU A 70 21.93 -0.79 -0.16
N HIS A 71 23.13 -1.37 -0.26
CA HIS A 71 23.53 -2.22 -1.38
C HIS A 71 22.74 -3.55 -1.46
N LEU A 72 22.05 -3.95 -0.38
CA LEU A 72 21.16 -5.12 -0.37
C LEU A 72 19.71 -4.76 -0.66
N CYS A 73 19.37 -3.47 -0.72
CA CYS A 73 18.03 -3.00 -1.05
C CYS A 73 17.80 -3.11 -2.56
N THR A 74 16.96 -4.05 -2.94
CA THR A 74 16.50 -4.23 -4.34
C THR A 74 15.20 -3.48 -4.60
N GLU A 75 14.52 -2.98 -3.56
CA GLU A 75 13.31 -2.18 -3.70
C GLU A 75 13.63 -0.70 -3.98
N PRO A 76 12.80 -0.01 -4.78
CA PRO A 76 12.92 1.44 -4.97
C PRO A 76 12.85 2.15 -3.61
N LEU A 77 13.88 2.95 -3.30
CA LEU A 77 13.86 3.78 -2.11
C LEU A 77 12.70 4.77 -2.17
N LYS A 78 11.98 4.91 -1.06
CA LYS A 78 10.97 5.96 -0.98
C LYS A 78 11.68 7.30 -1.01
N THR A 79 11.42 8.08 -2.05
CA THR A 79 11.90 9.46 -2.10
C THR A 79 11.33 10.26 -0.96
N ARG A 80 12.15 11.19 -0.47
CA ARG A 80 11.68 12.25 0.42
C ARG A 80 10.58 13.00 -0.32
N ARG A 81 9.37 13.00 0.23
CA ARG A 81 8.28 13.83 -0.30
C ARG A 81 8.56 15.28 0.06
N GLU A 82 8.34 16.18 -0.88
CA GLU A 82 8.30 17.60 -0.56
C GLU A 82 7.13 17.87 0.39
N PRO A 83 7.32 18.70 1.43
CA PRO A 83 6.23 19.09 2.31
C PRO A 83 5.15 19.79 1.48
N LYS A 84 3.94 19.25 1.48
CA LYS A 84 2.83 19.81 0.71
C LYS A 84 1.52 19.61 1.45
N THR A 85 0.71 20.66 1.49
CA THR A 85 -0.68 20.59 1.96
C THR A 85 -1.63 20.75 0.80
N GLN A 86 -2.62 19.88 0.72
CA GLN A 86 -3.65 19.89 -0.32
C GLN A 86 -5.02 19.72 0.31
N PHE A 87 -6.02 20.37 -0.28
CA PHE A 87 -7.41 20.32 0.14
C PHE A 87 -8.25 19.77 -1.01
N PHE A 88 -9.14 18.84 -0.68
CA PHE A 88 -10.04 18.20 -1.61
C PHE A 88 -11.47 18.59 -1.24
N GLN A 89 -12.15 19.21 -2.19
CA GLN A 89 -13.56 19.58 -2.06
C GLN A 89 -14.43 18.40 -2.48
N TYR A 90 -15.31 17.98 -1.58
CA TYR A 90 -16.29 16.94 -1.82
C TYR A 90 -17.67 17.55 -2.09
N ARG A 91 -18.55 16.75 -2.67
CA ARG A 91 -19.96 17.08 -2.87
C ARG A 91 -20.81 15.96 -2.30
N LEU A 92 -22.04 16.29 -1.95
CA LEU A 92 -23.07 15.28 -1.68
C LEU A 92 -23.54 14.67 -3.01
N TRP A 93 -24.32 13.59 -2.92
CA TRP A 93 -24.87 12.89 -4.09
C TRP A 93 -25.76 13.79 -4.96
N ASP A 94 -26.42 14.79 -4.37
CA ASP A 94 -27.24 15.78 -5.08
C ASP A 94 -26.43 16.87 -5.81
N GLY A 95 -25.09 16.85 -5.68
CA GLY A 95 -24.21 17.84 -6.29
C GLY A 95 -23.92 19.05 -5.42
N SER A 96 -24.61 19.23 -4.29
CA SER A 96 -24.32 20.32 -3.37
C SER A 96 -22.90 20.20 -2.77
N PRO A 97 -22.18 21.32 -2.57
CA PRO A 97 -20.83 21.29 -2.01
C PRO A 97 -20.86 20.87 -0.53
N LEU A 98 -19.98 19.94 -0.16
CA LEU A 98 -19.74 19.64 1.24
C LEU A 98 -18.99 20.81 1.88
N LYS A 99 -19.49 21.32 3.00
CA LYS A 99 -18.93 22.49 3.69
C LYS A 99 -17.57 22.25 4.35
N VAL A 100 -17.09 21.01 4.36
CA VAL A 100 -15.82 20.60 4.97
C VAL A 100 -14.96 19.97 3.89
N SER A 101 -13.71 20.40 3.83
CA SER A 101 -12.73 19.83 2.92
C SER A 101 -11.97 18.69 3.58
N ARG A 102 -11.56 17.72 2.76
CA ARG A 102 -10.59 16.71 3.18
C ARG A 102 -9.20 17.27 2.95
N LYS A 103 -8.33 17.16 3.95
CA LYS A 103 -6.99 17.72 3.92
C LYS A 103 -5.97 16.59 3.92
N ARG A 104 -4.96 16.75 3.07
CA ARG A 104 -3.75 15.93 3.05
C ARG A 104 -2.55 16.80 3.37
N THR A 105 -1.70 16.30 4.25
CA THR A 105 -0.38 16.88 4.53
C THR A 105 0.68 15.82 4.33
N ASP A 106 1.53 16.02 3.32
CA ASP A 106 2.76 15.26 3.15
C ASP A 106 3.86 15.91 3.99
N TYR A 107 4.58 15.09 4.75
CA TYR A 107 5.71 15.52 5.58
C TYR A 107 7.01 14.88 5.08
N PRO A 108 8.15 15.55 5.29
CA PRO A 108 9.45 15.05 4.82
C PRO A 108 10.01 13.89 5.68
N ASP A 109 9.57 13.82 6.92
CA ASP A 109 10.21 13.06 7.99
C ASP A 109 9.24 12.21 8.81
N LYS A 110 7.93 12.34 8.60
CA LYS A 110 6.90 11.52 9.26
C LYS A 110 5.84 11.03 8.27
N PRO A 111 5.01 10.04 8.65
CA PRO A 111 3.93 9.55 7.80
C PRO A 111 3.00 10.69 7.36
N LYS A 112 2.50 10.62 6.13
CA LYS A 112 1.49 11.56 5.63
C LYS A 112 0.26 11.54 6.53
N TRP A 113 -0.38 12.69 6.69
CA TRP A 113 -1.67 12.80 7.34
C TRP A 113 -2.77 13.05 6.31
N VAL A 114 -3.88 12.34 6.43
CA VAL A 114 -5.07 12.52 5.58
C VAL A 114 -6.29 12.44 6.47
N GLY A 115 -7.17 13.44 6.41
CA GLY A 115 -8.38 13.48 7.22
C GLY A 115 -9.25 14.69 6.90
N TRP A 116 -10.42 14.77 7.51
CA TRP A 116 -11.29 15.94 7.39
C TRP A 116 -10.70 17.11 8.19
N GLU A 117 -10.77 18.32 7.64
CA GLU A 117 -10.29 19.52 8.34
C GLU A 117 -11.12 19.83 9.60
N LYS A 118 -12.41 19.49 9.54
CA LYS A 118 -13.38 19.65 10.62
C LYS A 118 -14.22 18.38 10.73
N ARG A 119 -14.98 18.24 11.81
CA ARG A 119 -15.97 17.18 11.93
C ARG A 119 -17.01 17.33 10.81
N LEU A 120 -17.51 16.21 10.32
CA LEU A 120 -18.58 16.16 9.32
C LEU A 120 -19.97 16.56 9.87
N ASN A 121 -20.07 16.96 11.14
CA ASN A 121 -21.29 17.45 11.78
C ASN A 121 -22.53 16.56 11.56
N GLY A 122 -22.36 15.24 11.69
CA GLY A 122 -23.44 14.26 11.55
C GLY A 122 -23.57 13.65 10.16
N THR A 123 -22.98 14.25 9.12
CA THR A 123 -22.92 13.65 7.79
C THR A 123 -22.01 12.41 7.82
N LYS A 124 -22.53 11.28 7.34
CA LYS A 124 -21.76 10.04 7.24
C LYS A 124 -20.99 9.99 5.93
N GLU A 125 -19.82 9.36 5.92
CA GLU A 125 -19.00 9.28 4.68
C GLU A 125 -19.72 8.59 3.51
N ILE A 126 -20.65 7.67 3.80
CA ILE A 126 -21.50 7.01 2.80
C ILE A 126 -22.50 7.95 2.10
N GLU A 127 -22.85 9.07 2.73
CA GLU A 127 -23.74 10.11 2.18
C GLU A 127 -22.99 11.11 1.31
N ILE A 128 -21.66 11.06 1.32
CA ILE A 128 -20.79 11.91 0.51
C ILE A 128 -20.53 11.19 -0.82
N ALA A 129 -20.71 11.89 -1.95
CA ALA A 129 -20.39 11.31 -3.25
C ALA A 129 -18.87 11.05 -3.34
N PRO A 130 -18.42 10.00 -4.07
CA PRO A 130 -17.01 9.80 -4.34
C PRO A 130 -16.33 11.07 -4.86
N TYR A 131 -15.06 11.26 -4.52
CA TYR A 131 -14.31 12.40 -5.03
C TYR A 131 -14.36 12.40 -6.57
N ARG A 132 -14.61 13.57 -7.16
CA ARG A 132 -14.86 13.79 -8.60
C ARG A 132 -16.13 13.16 -9.19
N TRP A 133 -17.00 12.50 -8.42
CA TRP A 133 -18.21 11.82 -8.94
C TRP A 133 -18.89 12.57 -10.09
N HIS A 134 -19.39 13.78 -9.82
CA HIS A 134 -20.13 14.59 -10.79
C HIS A 134 -19.35 14.92 -12.07
N LYS A 135 -18.04 15.19 -11.95
CA LYS A 135 -17.20 15.46 -13.13
C LYS A 135 -16.94 14.18 -13.92
N ALA A 136 -16.56 13.11 -13.24
CA ALA A 136 -16.28 11.82 -13.85
C ALA A 136 -17.52 11.23 -14.55
N MET A 137 -18.73 11.46 -14.02
CA MET A 137 -19.98 11.02 -14.67
C MET A 137 -20.28 11.77 -15.97
N ALA A 138 -19.88 13.04 -16.08
CA ALA A 138 -19.99 13.75 -17.35
C ALA A 138 -18.92 13.26 -18.36
N GLU A 139 -17.71 12.99 -17.87
CA GLU A 139 -16.58 12.54 -18.67
C GLU A 139 -16.79 11.11 -19.22
N VAL A 140 -17.34 10.18 -18.41
CA VAL A 140 -17.53 8.76 -18.78
C VAL A 140 -18.45 8.56 -19.98
N VAL A 141 -19.42 9.45 -20.20
CA VAL A 141 -20.33 9.38 -21.37
C VAL A 141 -19.53 9.40 -22.68
N SER A 142 -18.44 10.16 -22.72
CA SER A 142 -17.59 10.30 -23.91
C SER A 142 -16.52 9.22 -24.03
N VAL A 143 -15.96 8.75 -22.92
CA VAL A 143 -14.81 7.83 -22.90
C VAL A 143 -15.24 6.37 -22.79
N GLY A 144 -16.43 6.10 -22.22
CA GLY A 144 -16.97 4.76 -22.04
C GLY A 144 -16.38 3.96 -20.88
N VAL A 145 -15.37 4.49 -20.17
CA VAL A 145 -14.74 3.84 -19.02
C VAL A 145 -14.64 4.75 -17.80
N LEU A 146 -14.92 4.19 -16.61
CA LEU A 146 -14.72 4.82 -15.31
C LEU A 146 -13.74 3.99 -14.47
N VAL A 147 -12.69 4.65 -13.95
CA VAL A 147 -11.76 4.04 -13.00
C VAL A 147 -12.15 4.38 -11.56
N VAL A 148 -12.26 3.37 -10.71
CA VAL A 148 -12.60 3.49 -9.29
C VAL A 148 -11.38 3.10 -8.45
N LEU A 149 -10.93 3.98 -7.56
CA LEU A 149 -9.71 3.78 -6.77
C LEU A 149 -9.78 4.45 -5.38
N ARG A 150 -8.70 4.30 -4.61
CA ARG A 150 -8.44 5.08 -3.38
C ARG A 150 -7.36 6.13 -3.59
N GLY A 151 -7.68 7.37 -3.22
CA GLY A 151 -6.77 8.51 -3.16
C GLY A 151 -7.08 9.56 -4.20
N GLU A 152 -7.41 10.75 -3.74
CA GLU A 152 -7.83 11.91 -4.55
C GLU A 152 -6.78 12.29 -5.58
N LEU A 153 -5.48 12.27 -5.21
CA LEU A 153 -4.39 12.57 -6.14
C LEU A 153 -4.27 11.57 -7.29
N LYS A 154 -4.63 10.30 -7.09
CA LYS A 154 -4.60 9.32 -8.18
C LYS A 154 -5.76 9.56 -9.14
N ALA A 155 -6.94 9.91 -8.61
CA ALA A 155 -8.10 10.27 -9.42
C ALA A 155 -7.81 11.53 -10.24
N ASP A 156 -7.20 12.56 -9.64
CA ASP A 156 -6.77 13.76 -10.37
C ASP A 156 -5.70 13.47 -11.41
N LEU A 157 -4.74 12.58 -11.10
CA LEU A 157 -3.70 12.18 -12.04
C LEU A 157 -4.27 11.46 -13.26
N LEU A 158 -5.21 10.53 -13.08
CA LEU A 158 -5.87 9.83 -14.18
C LEU A 158 -6.72 10.78 -15.03
N ALA A 159 -7.49 11.65 -14.38
CA ALA A 159 -8.30 12.61 -15.08
C ALA A 159 -7.48 13.65 -15.85
N GLY A 160 -6.31 14.05 -15.34
CA GLY A 160 -5.35 14.88 -16.08
C GLY A 160 -4.83 14.22 -17.36
N ARG A 161 -5.03 12.90 -17.52
CA ARG A 161 -4.74 12.13 -18.73
C ARG A 161 -5.99 11.79 -19.55
N GLY A 162 -7.12 12.41 -19.25
CA GLY A 162 -8.39 12.16 -19.96
C GLY A 162 -9.08 10.85 -19.57
N ILE A 163 -8.65 10.19 -18.48
CA ILE A 163 -9.26 8.96 -17.98
C ILE A 163 -10.22 9.33 -16.84
N PRO A 164 -11.55 9.16 -17.00
CA PRO A 164 -12.51 9.45 -15.94
C PRO A 164 -12.23 8.59 -14.72
N ALA A 165 -12.02 9.22 -13.56
CA ALA A 165 -11.67 8.52 -12.34
C ALA A 165 -12.31 9.13 -11.09
N ILE A 166 -12.70 8.26 -10.16
CA ILE A 166 -13.23 8.64 -8.85
C ILE A 166 -12.41 8.04 -7.71
N SER A 167 -12.36 8.74 -6.57
CA SER A 167 -11.80 8.19 -5.33
C SER A 167 -12.90 7.92 -4.32
N VAL A 168 -13.06 6.65 -3.92
CA VAL A 168 -14.08 6.22 -2.95
C VAL A 168 -13.64 6.49 -1.50
N LEU A 169 -14.57 6.94 -0.67
CA LEU A 169 -14.36 7.10 0.78
C LEU A 169 -14.86 5.88 1.55
N ALA A 170 -16.09 5.50 1.27
CA ALA A 170 -16.79 4.34 1.81
C ALA A 170 -17.59 3.67 0.68
N VAL A 171 -17.91 2.39 0.87
CA VAL A 171 -18.80 1.63 -0.01
C VAL A 171 -20.18 1.59 0.62
N GLY A 172 -21.21 1.85 -0.20
CA GLY A 172 -22.60 1.87 0.22
C GLY A 172 -23.56 1.57 -0.91
N ASP A 173 -24.82 1.25 -0.57
CA ASP A 173 -25.84 0.84 -1.54
C ASP A 173 -26.04 1.83 -2.68
N ARG A 174 -25.93 3.13 -2.38
CA ARG A 174 -26.04 4.18 -3.40
C ARG A 174 -24.92 4.08 -4.43
N LEU A 175 -23.66 3.96 -3.99
CA LEU A 175 -22.52 3.77 -4.89
C LEU A 175 -22.69 2.50 -5.73
N VAL A 176 -23.05 1.39 -5.09
CA VAL A 176 -23.26 0.11 -5.78
C VAL A 176 -24.33 0.23 -6.86
N THR A 177 -25.45 0.89 -6.54
CA THR A 177 -26.56 1.12 -7.46
C THR A 177 -26.13 1.95 -8.67
N GLU A 178 -25.43 3.06 -8.45
CA GLU A 178 -25.01 3.94 -9.54
C GLU A 178 -23.95 3.29 -10.45
N LEU A 179 -23.00 2.52 -9.88
CA LEU A 179 -22.04 1.77 -10.69
C LEU A 179 -22.71 0.68 -11.54
N ARG A 180 -23.73 -0.01 -10.99
CA ARG A 180 -24.51 -0.99 -11.77
C ARG A 180 -25.27 -0.35 -12.92
N LYS A 181 -25.82 0.85 -12.72
CA LYS A 181 -26.48 1.60 -13.81
C LYS A 181 -25.52 1.91 -14.94
N LEU A 182 -24.33 2.44 -14.64
CA LEU A 182 -23.31 2.69 -15.65
C LEU A 182 -22.97 1.43 -16.47
N ILE A 183 -22.83 0.29 -15.80
CA ILE A 183 -22.56 -1.00 -16.47
C ILE A 183 -23.75 -1.41 -17.35
N ALA A 184 -24.98 -1.23 -16.87
CA ALA A 184 -26.19 -1.51 -17.64
C ALA A 184 -26.33 -0.61 -18.87
N ASP A 185 -25.86 0.65 -18.78
CA ASP A 185 -25.81 1.62 -19.87
C ASP A 185 -24.66 1.34 -20.87
N GLY A 186 -23.90 0.25 -20.68
CA GLY A 186 -22.84 -0.19 -21.57
C GLY A 186 -21.45 0.38 -21.26
N HIS A 187 -21.29 1.09 -20.15
CA HIS A 187 -19.98 1.60 -19.73
C HIS A 187 -19.15 0.54 -19.00
N THR A 188 -17.83 0.62 -19.16
CA THR A 188 -16.89 -0.20 -18.39
C THR A 188 -16.57 0.47 -17.06
N VAL A 189 -16.67 -0.27 -15.96
CA VAL A 189 -16.20 0.18 -14.65
C VAL A 189 -15.04 -0.70 -14.21
N ALA A 190 -13.88 -0.07 -13.98
CA ALA A 190 -12.64 -0.75 -13.64
C ALA A 190 -12.13 -0.34 -12.25
N LEU A 191 -11.84 -1.32 -11.40
CA LEU A 191 -11.27 -1.10 -10.07
C LEU A 191 -9.73 -1.05 -10.17
N ALA A 192 -9.10 -0.07 -9.54
CA ALA A 192 -7.65 0.04 -9.41
C ALA A 192 -7.23 0.12 -7.92
N PRO A 193 -7.24 -1.02 -7.19
CA PRO A 193 -6.87 -1.06 -5.78
C PRO A 193 -5.37 -0.85 -5.56
N ASP A 194 -5.01 -0.32 -4.39
CA ASP A 194 -3.64 -0.49 -3.91
C ASP A 194 -3.38 -1.98 -3.65
N CYS A 195 -2.23 -2.49 -4.11
CA CYS A 195 -1.86 -3.91 -3.94
C CYS A 195 -1.36 -4.23 -2.52
N ASP A 196 -2.03 -3.67 -1.51
CA ASP A 196 -1.83 -3.98 -0.10
C ASP A 196 -3.08 -4.66 0.50
N LEU A 197 -2.87 -5.42 1.58
CA LEU A 197 -3.93 -6.22 2.18
C LEU A 197 -5.08 -5.36 2.71
N ALA A 198 -4.80 -4.15 3.19
CA ALA A 198 -5.81 -3.27 3.75
C ALA A 198 -6.80 -2.78 2.70
N ASP A 199 -6.32 -2.41 1.50
CA ASP A 199 -7.17 -1.97 0.40
C ASP A 199 -7.95 -3.15 -0.22
N LEU A 200 -7.32 -4.32 -0.35
CA LEU A 200 -7.95 -5.52 -0.90
C LEU A 200 -9.04 -6.12 0.01
N ASP A 201 -8.89 -5.99 1.33
CA ASP A 201 -9.81 -6.60 2.31
C ASP A 201 -11.02 -5.74 2.68
N HIS A 202 -11.11 -4.52 2.14
CA HIS A 202 -12.19 -3.59 2.47
C HIS A 202 -13.02 -3.23 1.24
N TRP A 203 -12.82 -2.03 0.68
CA TRP A 203 -13.67 -1.50 -0.38
C TRP A 203 -13.65 -2.35 -1.67
N TYR A 204 -12.50 -2.92 -1.99
CA TYR A 204 -12.34 -3.75 -3.19
C TYR A 204 -13.16 -5.03 -3.08
N ARG A 205 -13.08 -5.71 -1.94
CA ARG A 205 -13.88 -6.91 -1.64
C ARG A 205 -15.37 -6.59 -1.64
N ASP A 206 -15.77 -5.50 -1.00
CA ASP A 206 -17.18 -5.09 -0.92
C ASP A 206 -17.77 -4.82 -2.32
N LEU A 207 -17.04 -4.07 -3.16
CA LEU A 207 -17.49 -3.76 -4.52
C LEU A 207 -17.50 -4.99 -5.43
N THR A 208 -16.46 -5.82 -5.41
CA THR A 208 -16.40 -7.03 -6.25
C THR A 208 -17.41 -8.10 -5.81
N GLY A 209 -17.72 -8.18 -4.52
CA GLY A 209 -18.80 -9.03 -4.01
C GLY A 209 -20.18 -8.52 -4.42
N ALA A 210 -20.39 -7.21 -4.41
CA ALA A 210 -21.66 -6.60 -4.79
C ALA A 210 -21.86 -6.52 -6.31
N ILE A 211 -20.81 -6.33 -7.11
CA ILE A 211 -20.89 -6.11 -8.56
C ILE A 211 -19.86 -7.01 -9.26
N PRO A 212 -20.22 -8.27 -9.55
CA PRO A 212 -19.32 -9.23 -10.20
C PRO A 212 -18.84 -8.82 -11.60
N GLN A 213 -19.53 -7.88 -12.25
CA GLN A 213 -19.20 -7.37 -13.59
C GLN A 213 -18.03 -6.37 -13.61
N LEU A 214 -17.54 -5.93 -12.44
CA LEU A 214 -16.43 -4.99 -12.36
C LEU A 214 -15.14 -5.60 -12.93
N GLN A 215 -14.46 -4.83 -13.76
CA GLN A 215 -13.12 -5.19 -14.23
C GLN A 215 -12.08 -4.75 -13.20
N THR A 216 -10.90 -5.38 -13.20
CA THR A 216 -9.82 -4.98 -12.30
C THR A 216 -8.54 -4.66 -13.07
N LEU A 217 -7.98 -3.49 -12.74
CA LEU A 217 -6.65 -3.04 -13.13
C LEU A 217 -5.70 -3.46 -12.01
N GLN A 218 -4.93 -4.52 -12.24
CA GLN A 218 -3.85 -4.92 -11.33
C GLN A 218 -2.52 -4.49 -11.94
N CYS A 219 -1.67 -3.83 -11.15
CA CYS A 219 -0.28 -3.65 -11.54
C CYS A 219 0.42 -5.01 -11.41
N PRO A 220 0.93 -5.60 -12.50
CA PRO A 220 1.48 -6.96 -12.48
C PRO A 220 2.80 -7.06 -11.69
N ASP A 221 3.47 -5.95 -11.40
CA ASP A 221 4.77 -5.98 -10.73
C ASP A 221 4.94 -4.86 -9.68
N LYS A 222 5.11 -5.27 -8.41
CA LYS A 222 5.46 -4.35 -7.32
C LYS A 222 6.85 -3.72 -7.49
N LYS A 223 7.70 -4.28 -8.36
CA LYS A 223 9.06 -3.80 -8.67
C LYS A 223 9.10 -2.84 -9.86
N MET A 224 7.96 -2.56 -10.46
CA MET A 224 7.88 -1.67 -11.61
C MET A 224 8.35 -0.26 -11.24
N ASP A 225 9.33 0.26 -11.98
CA ASP A 225 9.82 1.62 -11.79
C ASP A 225 8.82 2.62 -12.39
N TRP A 226 7.99 3.21 -11.54
CA TRP A 226 7.01 4.23 -11.93
C TRP A 226 7.62 5.52 -12.49
N ARG A 227 8.95 5.69 -12.41
CA ARG A 227 9.64 6.80 -13.08
C ARG A 227 9.84 6.55 -14.57
N SER A 228 9.71 5.31 -15.02
CA SER A 228 9.80 4.91 -16.43
C SER A 228 8.74 3.86 -16.72
N PRO A 229 7.44 4.25 -16.77
CA PRO A 229 6.39 3.33 -17.16
C PRO A 229 6.66 2.85 -18.61
N PRO A 230 6.34 1.58 -18.95
CA PRO A 230 6.46 1.09 -20.30
C PRO A 230 5.51 1.89 -21.20
N ALA A 231 5.94 2.04 -22.45
CA ALA A 231 5.34 2.93 -23.42
C ALA A 231 3.87 2.59 -23.75
N ASP A 232 3.46 1.35 -23.49
CA ASP A 232 2.09 0.83 -23.67
C ASP A 232 1.20 0.97 -22.43
N GLY A 233 1.72 1.55 -21.34
CA GLY A 233 0.92 1.90 -20.17
C GLY A 233 0.70 0.78 -19.15
N ALA A 234 1.35 -0.39 -19.25
CA ALA A 234 1.51 -1.45 -18.23
C ALA A 234 0.32 -1.92 -17.37
N VAL A 235 -0.88 -1.44 -17.63
CA VAL A 235 -2.07 -1.88 -16.92
C VAL A 235 -2.72 -2.96 -17.76
N ALA A 236 -2.43 -4.21 -17.43
CA ALA A 236 -3.17 -5.33 -17.99
C ALA A 236 -4.59 -5.32 -17.39
N LEU A 237 -5.61 -5.13 -18.24
CA LEU A 237 -7.00 -5.40 -17.88
C LEU A 237 -7.14 -6.90 -17.62
N ARG A 238 -7.40 -7.30 -16.37
CA ARG A 238 -7.82 -8.67 -16.07
C ARG A 238 -9.32 -8.74 -15.96
N THR A 239 -9.93 -9.48 -16.87
CA THR A 239 -11.33 -9.92 -16.79
C THR A 239 -11.37 -11.24 -16.01
N GLY A 240 -11.96 -11.26 -14.81
CA GLY A 240 -12.24 -12.52 -14.10
C GLY A 240 -12.30 -12.40 -12.58
N SER A 241 -13.32 -13.03 -12.00
CA SER A 241 -13.68 -13.08 -10.57
C SER A 241 -12.49 -13.19 -9.62
N PRO A 242 -12.55 -12.58 -8.41
CA PRO A 242 -11.66 -12.96 -7.34
C PRO A 242 -11.89 -14.44 -7.05
N ALA A 243 -10.91 -15.28 -7.41
CA ALA A 243 -10.86 -16.65 -6.94
C ALA A 243 -11.11 -16.61 -5.43
N ARG A 244 -12.09 -17.40 -4.96
CA ARG A 244 -12.42 -17.59 -3.54
C ARG A 244 -11.13 -17.54 -2.73
N ALA A 245 -11.06 -16.63 -1.76
CA ALA A 245 -10.03 -16.65 -0.75
C ALA A 245 -9.97 -18.10 -0.20
N PRO A 246 -8.84 -18.80 -0.32
CA PRO A 246 -8.73 -20.13 0.26
C PRO A 246 -8.99 -19.99 1.75
N ALA A 247 -9.97 -20.74 2.25
CA ALA A 247 -10.28 -20.81 3.67
C ALA A 247 -8.97 -21.08 4.41
N MET A 248 -8.59 -20.19 5.33
CA MET A 248 -7.46 -20.41 6.21
C MET A 248 -7.81 -21.55 7.17
N THR A 249 -7.53 -22.78 6.74
CA THR A 249 -7.36 -23.93 7.62
C THR A 249 -5.87 -24.20 7.79
N ARG A 250 -5.38 -23.82 8.98
CA ARG A 250 -4.29 -24.37 9.79
C ARG A 250 -2.85 -24.48 9.23
N SER A 251 -1.96 -24.26 10.20
CA SER A 251 -0.53 -24.60 10.30
C SER A 251 0.45 -23.91 9.36
N TRP A 252 1.06 -22.86 9.90
CA TRP A 252 2.41 -22.41 9.52
C TRP A 252 3.44 -23.48 9.96
N GLN A 253 4.14 -24.08 9.00
CA GLN A 253 5.47 -24.65 9.20
C GLN A 253 6.40 -24.07 8.11
N PRO A 254 7.53 -23.46 8.48
CA PRO A 254 8.47 -22.94 7.49
C PRO A 254 9.38 -24.08 7.00
N SER A 255 9.17 -24.57 5.78
CA SER A 255 10.13 -25.44 5.09
C SER A 255 11.23 -24.59 4.44
N LEU A 256 12.38 -24.60 5.10
CA LEU A 256 13.68 -24.29 4.52
C LEU A 256 14.08 -25.42 3.56
N HIS A 257 14.25 -25.13 2.27
CA HIS A 257 15.05 -25.97 1.39
C HIS A 257 16.46 -25.41 1.32
N CYS A 258 17.37 -26.05 2.06
CA CYS A 258 18.78 -26.10 1.71
C CYS A 258 19.02 -27.44 1.02
N ASP A 259 19.54 -27.38 -0.20
CA ASP A 259 20.23 -28.51 -0.84
C ASP A 259 21.47 -28.86 -0.01
N GLY A 260 21.67 -30.15 0.22
CA GLY A 260 22.75 -30.64 1.07
C GLY A 260 22.71 -32.15 1.23
N SER A 261 23.15 -32.83 0.18
CA SER A 261 23.65 -34.21 0.15
C SER A 261 24.03 -34.81 1.51
N ARG A 262 23.37 -35.91 1.90
CA ARG A 262 23.99 -37.02 2.64
C ARG A 262 23.17 -38.30 2.49
N GLN A 263 23.81 -39.30 1.89
CA GLN A 263 23.38 -40.69 1.90
C GLN A 263 23.23 -41.18 3.34
N LEU A 264 22.12 -41.86 3.64
CA LEU A 264 22.04 -42.79 4.77
C LEU A 264 21.47 -44.12 4.29
N LYS A 265 22.24 -45.16 4.62
CA LYS A 265 22.08 -46.57 4.28
C LYS A 265 20.81 -47.15 4.93
N SER A 266 20.14 -48.02 4.20
CA SER A 266 19.07 -48.89 4.70
C SER A 266 19.58 -49.82 5.80
N PRO A 267 18.84 -50.07 6.89
CA PRO A 267 19.03 -51.26 7.71
C PRO A 267 18.29 -52.46 7.10
N PRO A 268 18.76 -53.70 7.35
CA PRO A 268 18.17 -54.92 6.81
C PRO A 268 16.89 -55.31 7.57
N PRO A 269 16.06 -56.20 7.01
CA PRO A 269 14.77 -56.53 7.59
C PRO A 269 14.93 -57.54 8.72
N ARG A 270 14.19 -57.31 9.82
CA ARG A 270 13.44 -58.34 10.57
C ARG A 270 12.21 -57.70 11.19
#